data_AF-A0A1V5IC55-F1
#
_entry.id   AF-A0A1V5IC55-F1
#
_cell.length_a   1.000
_cell.length_b   1.000
_cell.length_c   1.000
_cell.angle_alpha   90.00
_cell.angle_beta   90.00
_cell.angle_gamma   90.00
#
_symmetry.space_group_name_H-M   'P 1'
#
loop_
_entity.id
_entity.type
_entity.pdbx_description
1 polymer ?
#
loop_
_entity_poly.entity_id
_entity_poly.type
_entity_poly.pdbx_seq_one_letter_code
_entity_poly.pdbx_strand_id
1 'polypeptide(L)'
;MKVTIAEGATTSSAIDLSQSTFTALLIPNGFTGATITFLAAVDGETWKAVVDDTGAAVSITATDDRWVALSGAVAAKLAPFRFLKLVSASEEEAARTIRFAVRPR
;
A
#
# COMPACT_ATOMS: atom_id res chain seq x y z
N MET A 1 6.88 4.38 -8.93
CA MET A 1 7.23 3.01 -8.47
C MET A 1 6.05 2.06 -8.71
N LYS A 2 6.22 0.73 -8.62
CA LYS A 2 5.11 -0.24 -8.77
C LYS A 2 5.31 -1.47 -7.87
N VAL A 3 4.22 -2.13 -7.50
CA VAL A 3 4.22 -3.48 -6.92
C VAL A 3 3.11 -4.31 -7.49
N THR A 4 3.22 -5.63 -7.29
CA THR A 4 2.21 -6.58 -7.72
C THR A 4 1.69 -7.37 -6.53
N ILE A 5 0.37 -7.48 -6.43
CA ILE A 5 -0.29 -8.56 -5.68
C ILE A 5 -0.50 -9.69 -6.69
N ALA A 6 0.02 -10.88 -6.39
CA ALA A 6 -0.11 -12.02 -7.28
C ALA A 6 -1.56 -12.53 -7.33
N GLU A 7 -1.91 -13.28 -8.37
CA GLU A 7 -3.18 -14.01 -8.42
C GLU A 7 -3.27 -14.97 -7.23
N GLY A 8 -4.46 -15.02 -6.60
CA GLY A 8 -4.69 -15.84 -5.41
C GLY A 8 -3.96 -15.36 -4.16
N ALA A 9 -3.39 -14.15 -4.17
CA ALA A 9 -2.72 -13.56 -3.02
C ALA A 9 -3.45 -12.30 -2.55
N THR A 10 -3.26 -11.95 -1.27
CA THR A 10 -3.72 -10.70 -0.67
C THR A 10 -2.60 -9.67 -0.54
N THR A 11 -1.34 -10.12 -0.47
CA THR A 11 -0.20 -9.26 -0.10
C THR A 11 0.70 -8.98 -1.31
N SER A 12 1.16 -7.74 -1.43
CA SER A 12 2.03 -7.33 -2.52
C SER A 12 3.49 -7.73 -2.31
N SER A 13 4.27 -7.67 -3.39
CA SER A 13 5.72 -7.53 -3.29
C SER A 13 6.11 -6.30 -2.46
N ALA A 14 7.33 -6.30 -1.91
CA ALA A 14 7.86 -5.18 -1.13
C ALA A 14 8.08 -3.93 -1.98
N ILE A 15 7.77 -2.76 -1.41
CA ILE A 15 8.12 -1.42 -1.89
C ILE A 15 9.32 -0.96 -1.09
N ASP A 16 10.36 -0.44 -1.75
CA ASP A 16 11.41 0.36 -1.13
C ASP A 16 11.25 1.82 -1.58
N LEU A 17 10.81 2.68 -0.66
CA LEU A 17 10.62 4.11 -0.91
C LEU A 17 11.92 4.91 -0.86
N SER A 18 13.04 4.31 -0.42
CA SER A 18 14.33 4.97 -0.23
C SER A 18 14.15 6.32 0.50
N GLN A 19 14.58 7.44 -0.09
CA GLN A 19 14.41 8.79 0.47
C GLN A 19 13.14 9.49 -0.07
N SER A 20 12.03 8.76 -0.23
CA SER A 20 10.77 9.32 -0.71
C SER A 20 9.61 9.02 0.23
N THR A 21 8.61 9.88 0.22
CA THR A 21 7.34 9.70 0.91
C THR A 21 6.26 9.25 -0.06
N PHE A 22 5.43 8.31 0.37
CA PHE A 22 4.31 7.81 -0.42
C PHE A 22 3.16 8.82 -0.44
N THR A 23 2.63 9.15 -1.63
CA THR A 23 1.64 10.24 -1.76
C THR A 23 0.35 9.85 -2.46
N ALA A 24 0.42 8.97 -3.46
CA ALA A 24 -0.76 8.49 -4.16
C ALA A 24 -0.49 7.16 -4.84
N LEU A 25 -1.56 6.43 -5.14
CA LEU A 25 -1.51 5.17 -5.87
C LEU A 25 -2.52 5.16 -7.01
N LEU A 26 -2.17 4.48 -8.09
CA LEU A 26 -3.07 4.16 -9.19
C LEU A 26 -3.50 2.71 -9.02
N ILE A 27 -4.77 2.51 -8.66
CA ILE A 27 -5.40 1.20 -8.60
C ILE A 27 -5.71 0.76 -10.03
N PRO A 28 -5.30 -0.45 -10.44
CA PRO A 28 -5.59 -0.96 -11.78
C PRO A 28 -7.07 -1.33 -11.93
N ASN A 29 -7.51 -1.48 -13.17
CA ASN A 29 -8.82 -2.08 -13.46
C ASN A 29 -8.91 -3.53 -12.92
N GLY A 30 -10.11 -3.93 -12.52
CA GLY A 30 -10.44 -5.26 -12.00
C GLY A 30 -9.94 -5.53 -10.58
N PHE A 31 -9.44 -4.53 -9.87
CA PHE A 31 -9.03 -4.69 -8.46
C PHE A 31 -10.23 -5.13 -7.62
N THR A 32 -10.10 -6.25 -6.90
CA THR A 32 -11.22 -6.83 -6.14
C THR A 32 -11.20 -6.42 -4.67
N GLY A 33 -10.05 -6.04 -4.12
CA GLY A 33 -9.93 -5.52 -2.76
C GLY A 33 -10.52 -4.13 -2.56
N ALA A 34 -11.69 -4.01 -1.94
CA ALA A 34 -12.26 -2.69 -1.63
C ALA A 34 -11.41 -1.86 -0.63
N THR A 35 -10.61 -2.54 0.21
CA THR A 35 -9.77 -1.90 1.24
C THR A 35 -8.35 -2.42 1.12
N ILE A 36 -7.38 -1.49 1.20
CA ILE A 36 -5.97 -1.81 1.32
C ILE A 36 -5.48 -1.38 2.70
N THR A 37 -4.80 -2.30 3.40
CA THR A 37 -4.00 -2.01 4.60
C THR A 37 -2.52 -2.11 4.28
N PHE A 38 -1.67 -1.74 5.23
CA PHE A 38 -0.21 -1.68 5.02
C PHE A 38 0.54 -2.57 5.99
N LEU A 39 1.58 -3.24 5.48
CA LEU A 39 2.65 -3.77 6.31
C LEU A 39 3.89 -2.90 6.13
N ALA A 40 4.66 -2.72 7.19
CA ALA A 40 5.93 -2.04 7.16
C ALA A 40 7.05 -2.93 7.72
N ALA A 41 8.27 -2.66 7.27
CA ALA A 41 9.49 -3.27 7.80
C ALA A 41 10.57 -2.20 8.00
N VAL A 42 11.45 -2.41 8.98
CA VAL A 42 12.64 -1.56 9.19
C VAL A 42 13.81 -2.09 8.36
N ASP A 43 13.90 -3.41 8.24
CA ASP A 43 14.97 -4.17 7.59
C ASP A 43 14.62 -4.59 6.14
N GLY A 44 13.34 -4.54 5.76
CA GLY A 44 12.84 -5.08 4.48
C GLY A 44 12.53 -6.58 4.52
N GLU A 45 12.68 -7.22 5.67
CA GLU A 45 12.54 -8.67 5.86
C GLU A 45 11.38 -8.98 6.82
N THR A 46 11.32 -8.30 7.96
CA THR A 46 10.33 -8.53 9.01
C THR A 46 9.15 -7.57 8.89
N TRP A 47 8.01 -8.09 8.43
CA TRP A 47 6.82 -7.28 8.14
C TRP A 47 5.84 -7.27 9.32
N LYS A 48 5.39 -6.08 9.71
CA LYS A 48 4.38 -5.87 10.76
C LYS A 48 3.26 -4.97 10.24
N ALA A 49 2.04 -5.17 10.75
CA ALA A 49 0.91 -4.33 10.40
C ALA A 49 1.12 -2.88 10.85
N VAL A 50 0.74 -1.93 10.01
CA VAL A 50 0.72 -0.51 10.36
C VAL A 50 -0.64 -0.19 10.99
N VAL A 51 -0.62 0.15 12.27
CA VAL A 51 -1.77 0.62 13.04
C VAL A 51 -1.52 2.03 13.52
N ASP A 52 -2.58 2.76 13.83
CA ASP A 52 -2.48 4.03 14.54
C ASP A 52 -2.47 3.86 16.06
N ASP A 53 -2.42 4.99 16.77
CA ASP A 53 -2.35 5.08 18.23
C ASP A 53 -3.64 4.62 18.92
N THR A 54 -4.72 4.38 18.17
CA THR A 54 -5.96 3.75 18.66
C THR A 54 -5.96 2.23 18.45
N GLY A 55 -4.94 1.69 17.78
CA GLY A 55 -4.85 0.29 17.38
C GLY A 55 -5.59 -0.03 16.08
N ALA A 56 -6.17 0.96 15.39
CA ALA A 56 -6.86 0.75 14.13
C ALA A 56 -5.86 0.59 12.98
N ALA A 57 -6.13 -0.33 12.06
CA ALA A 57 -5.30 -0.50 10.87
C ALA A 57 -5.32 0.76 10.01
N VAL A 58 -4.13 1.25 9.65
CA VAL A 58 -4.02 2.31 8.65
C VAL A 58 -4.45 1.72 7.32
N SER A 59 -5.44 2.35 6.69
CA SER A 59 -6.08 1.80 5.50
C SER A 59 -6.52 2.88 4.53
N ILE A 60 -6.75 2.46 3.29
CA ILE A 60 -7.39 3.24 2.24
C ILE A 60 -8.48 2.40 1.59
N THR A 61 -9.51 3.05 1.08
CA THR A 61 -10.45 2.42 0.16
C THR A 61 -9.85 2.46 -1.24
N ALA A 62 -9.72 1.28 -1.84
CA ALA A 62 -9.20 1.11 -3.19
C ALA A 62 -10.34 0.57 -4.05
N THR A 63 -10.79 1.40 -4.97
CA THR A 63 -11.76 1.00 -6.00
C THR A 63 -11.05 1.03 -7.34
N ASP A 64 -11.52 0.23 -8.28
CA ASP A 64 -10.83 -0.01 -9.54
C ASP A 64 -10.64 1.26 -10.40
N ASP A 65 -9.62 1.19 -11.26
CA ASP A 65 -9.30 2.13 -12.35
C ASP A 65 -9.28 3.62 -11.95
N ARG A 66 -8.62 3.94 -10.82
CA ARG A 66 -8.50 5.33 -10.37
C ARG A 66 -7.25 5.62 -9.55
N TRP A 67 -6.91 6.91 -9.53
CA TRP A 67 -5.95 7.43 -8.58
C TRP A 67 -6.60 7.60 -7.20
N VAL A 68 -5.93 7.08 -6.18
CA VAL A 68 -6.24 7.33 -4.77
C VAL A 68 -5.12 8.20 -4.22
N ALA A 69 -5.42 9.50 -4.04
CA ALA A 69 -4.55 10.42 -3.34
C ALA A 69 -4.67 10.16 -1.83
N LEU A 70 -3.54 10.05 -1.14
CA LEU A 70 -3.55 9.83 0.30
C LEU A 70 -3.98 11.12 1.02
N SER A 71 -4.89 10.99 1.98
CA SER A 71 -5.21 12.10 2.87
C SER A 71 -3.97 12.48 3.71
N GLY A 72 -3.92 13.72 4.20
CA GLY A 72 -2.81 14.18 5.04
C GLY A 72 -2.58 13.28 6.27
N ALA A 73 -3.65 12.74 6.85
CA ALA A 73 -3.56 11.81 7.97
C ALA A 73 -2.92 10.47 7.58
N VAL A 74 -3.36 9.84 6.48
CA VAL A 74 -2.78 8.56 6.03
C VAL A 74 -1.34 8.74 5.57
N ALA A 75 -1.07 9.80 4.79
CA ALA A 75 0.27 10.12 4.33
C ALA A 75 1.24 10.34 5.51
N ALA A 76 0.81 11.07 6.55
CA ALA A 76 1.61 11.28 7.75
C ALA A 76 1.90 9.97 8.51
N LYS A 77 0.92 9.06 8.61
CA LYS A 77 1.09 7.76 9.26
C LYS A 77 2.06 6.84 8.49
N LEU A 78 2.14 6.97 7.17
CA LEU A 78 3.04 6.16 6.33
C LEU A 78 4.42 6.79 6.11
N ALA A 79 4.56 8.10 6.35
CA ALA A 79 5.80 8.84 6.15
C ALA A 79 7.03 8.30 6.93
N PRO A 80 6.91 7.70 8.12
CA PRO A 80 8.10 7.17 8.81
C PRO A 80 8.73 5.95 8.14
N PHE A 81 7.98 5.23 7.29
CA PHE A 81 8.41 3.93 6.77
C PHE A 81 9.11 4.04 5.42
N ARG A 82 10.20 3.29 5.26
CA ARG A 82 10.89 3.09 3.97
C ARG A 82 10.34 1.89 3.22
N PHE A 83 10.17 0.76 3.93
CA PHE A 83 9.71 -0.48 3.32
C PHE A 83 8.24 -0.71 3.61
N LEU A 84 7.44 -0.85 2.56
CA LEU A 84 5.99 -1.06 2.66
C LEU A 84 5.53 -2.25 1.81
N LYS A 85 4.46 -2.91 2.24
CA LYS A 85 3.64 -3.81 1.43
C LYS A 85 2.19 -3.38 1.54
N LEU A 86 1.45 -3.61 0.46
CA LEU A 86 0.00 -3.48 0.44
C LEU A 86 -0.63 -4.82 0.77
N VAL A 87 -1.72 -4.79 1.51
CA VAL A 87 -2.56 -5.96 1.79
C VAL A 87 -3.97 -5.64 1.34
N SER A 88 -4.40 -6.31 0.27
CA SER A 88 -5.78 -6.31 -0.19
C SER A 88 -6.67 -7.05 0.82
N ALA A 89 -7.90 -6.59 0.99
CA ALA A 89 -8.88 -7.21 1.89
C ALA A 89 -9.35 -8.60 1.42
N SER A 90 -9.11 -8.95 0.16
CA SER A 90 -9.45 -10.24 -0.44
C SER A 90 -8.33 -10.71 -1.37
N GLU A 91 -8.34 -11.99 -1.71
CA GLU A 91 -7.47 -12.50 -2.77
C GLU A 91 -7.83 -11.85 -4.10
N GLU A 92 -6.79 -11.50 -4.87
CA GLU A 92 -7.00 -10.94 -6.20
C GLU A 92 -7.18 -12.04 -7.24
N GLU A 93 -8.24 -11.93 -8.05
CA GLU A 93 -8.59 -12.91 -9.10
C GLU A 93 -7.61 -12.94 -10.28
N ALA A 94 -6.71 -11.96 -10.35
CA ALA A 94 -5.61 -11.90 -11.30
C ALA A 94 -4.48 -11.05 -10.70
N ALA A 95 -3.27 -11.16 -11.24
CA ALA A 95 -2.16 -10.34 -10.78
C ALA A 95 -2.47 -8.82 -10.94
N ARG A 96 -2.37 -8.06 -9.83
CA ARG A 96 -2.66 -6.61 -9.81
C ARG A 96 -1.40 -5.80 -9.66
N THR A 97 -1.00 -5.11 -10.73
CA THR A 97 0.09 -4.13 -10.67
C THR A 97 -0.44 -2.77 -10.24
N ILE A 98 -0.08 -2.36 -9.02
CA ILE A 98 -0.44 -1.07 -8.45
C ILE A 98 0.76 -0.12 -8.65
N ARG A 99 0.50 1.07 -9.19
CA ARG A 99 1.53 2.09 -9.40
C ARG A 99 1.47 3.16 -8.33
N PHE A 100 2.60 3.79 -8.06
CA PHE A 100 2.74 4.77 -6.98
C PHE A 100 3.36 6.07 -7.48
N ALA A 101 2.78 7.16 -7.01
CA ALA A 101 3.42 8.46 -6.93
C ALA A 101 4.09 8.60 -5.57
N VAL A 102 5.32 9.10 -5.60
CA VAL A 102 6.13 9.37 -4.42
C VAL A 102 6.67 10.79 -4.51
N ARG A 103 6.92 11.41 -3.37
CA ARG A 103 7.56 12.72 -3.27
C ARG A 103 8.95 12.54 -2.67
N PRO A 104 10.03 13.04 -3.31
CA PRO A 104 11.35 13.07 -2.71
C PRO A 104 11.35 13.81 -1.37
N ARG A 105 12.11 13.33 -0.39
CA ARG A 105 12.33 13.98 0.90
C ARG A 105 13.50 14.96 0.83
#